data_AF-A0A6H5J9H7-F1
#
_entry.id   AF-A0A6H5J9H7-F1
#
_cell.length_a   1.000
_cell.length_b   1.000
_cell.length_c   1.000
_cell.angle_alpha   90.00
_cell.angle_beta   90.00
_cell.angle_gamma   90.00
#
_symmetry.space_group_name_H-M   'P 1'
#
loop_
_entity.id
_entity.type
_entity.pdbx_description
1 polymer ?
#
loop_
_entity_poly.entity_id
_entity_poly.type
_entity_poly.pdbx_seq_one_letter_code
_entity_poly.pdbx_strand_id
1 'polypeptide(L)' 'MCVCSKGRHSNPRTHSFTHPSLTCQLKARRTLLVGLGSDIEYHATNAMLASREEELGMPHVRLAYDGLAVDVDL' A
#
# COMPACT_ATOMS: atom_id res chain seq x y z
N MET A 1 -2.82 12.61 9.80
CA MET A 1 -1.42 12.90 10.22
C MET A 1 -0.61 11.63 9.98
N CYS A 2 0.48 11.67 9.21
CA CYS A 2 1.30 10.49 8.90
C CYS A 2 2.35 10.33 10.01
N VAL A 3 2.30 9.24 10.77
CA VAL A 3 3.28 8.99 11.84
C VAL A 3 4.43 8.16 11.27
N CYS A 4 5.46 8.83 10.77
CA CYS A 4 6.73 8.19 10.45
C CYS A 4 7.48 7.96 11.77
N SER A 5 7.45 6.75 12.29
CA SER A 5 8.14 6.37 13.52
C SER A 5 9.66 6.59 13.39
N LYS A 6 10.20 7.62 14.07
CA LYS A 6 11.64 7.83 14.23
C LYS A 6 12.18 6.79 15.21
N GLY A 7 12.76 5.70 14.69
CA GLY A 7 13.49 4.72 15.49
C GLY A 7 14.80 5.29 16.03
N ARG A 8 14.98 5.29 17.37
CA ARG A 8 16.27 5.56 18.03
C ARG A 8 17.16 4.31 17.94
N HIS A 9 18.43 4.54 17.65
CA HIS A 9 19.50 3.54 17.61
C HIS A 9 19.65 2.77 18.94
N SER A 10 19.68 1.44 18.87
CA SER A 10 20.66 0.58 19.55
C SER A 10 20.60 -0.88 19.09
N ASN A 11 21.79 -1.47 18.91
CA ASN A 11 22.16 -2.88 18.65
C ASN A 11 22.29 -3.43 17.20
N PRO A 12 23.35 -4.23 16.92
CA PRO A 12 23.78 -4.59 15.56
C PRO A 12 23.61 -6.09 15.27
N ARG A 13 22.51 -6.51 14.63
CA ARG A 13 22.46 -7.73 13.75
C ARG A 13 21.10 -8.08 13.13
N THR A 14 20.15 -7.15 13.09
CA THR A 14 18.93 -7.35 12.32
C THR A 14 18.58 -6.03 11.66
N HIS A 15 19.09 -5.83 10.45
CA HIS A 15 18.68 -4.71 9.61
C HIS A 15 17.25 -4.99 9.14
N SER A 16 16.27 -4.77 10.02
CA SER A 16 14.88 -4.55 9.64
C SER A 16 14.85 -3.21 8.90
N PHE A 17 15.18 -3.24 7.61
CA PHE A 17 14.94 -2.11 6.71
C PHE A 17 13.42 -1.94 6.57
N THR A 18 12.81 -1.26 7.53
CA THR A 18 11.49 -0.65 7.36
C THR A 18 11.65 0.53 6.41
N HIS A 19 11.92 0.23 5.13
CA HIS A 19 11.74 1.23 4.09
C HIS A 19 10.26 1.60 4.08
N PRO A 20 9.92 2.90 4.14
CA PRO A 20 8.55 3.32 3.96
C PRO A 20 8.09 2.78 2.61
N SER A 21 6.91 2.15 2.57
CA SER A 21 6.34 1.62 1.33
C SER A 21 6.35 2.71 0.26
N LEU A 22 6.58 2.33 -1.00
CA LEU A 22 6.63 3.29 -2.12
C LEU A 22 5.37 4.16 -2.19
N THR A 23 4.22 3.58 -1.84
CA THR A 23 2.94 4.29 -1.72
C THR A 23 2.98 5.43 -0.71
N CYS A 24 3.65 5.24 0.44
CA CYS A 24 3.84 6.28 1.44
C CYS A 24 4.83 7.36 0.99
N GLN A 25 5.86 7.00 0.22
CA GLN A 25 6.82 7.96 -0.33
C GLN A 25 6.20 8.86 -1.41
N LEU A 26 5.36 8.28 -2.27
CA LEU A 26 4.72 8.97 -3.39
C LEU A 26 3.54 9.86 -2.96
N LYS A 27 3.04 9.71 -1.72
CA LYS A 27 1.90 10.47 -1.17
C LYS A 27 0.67 10.49 -2.10
N ALA A 28 0.43 9.40 -2.82
CA ALA A 28 -0.70 9.28 -3.73
C ALA A 28 -2.02 9.28 -2.94
N ARG A 29 -3.04 9.98 -3.44
CA ARG A 29 -4.38 9.98 -2.80
C ARG A 29 -5.13 8.66 -3.01
N ARG A 30 -4.87 7.97 -4.12
CA ARG A 30 -5.42 6.66 -4.48
C ARG A 30 -4.30 5.87 -5.14
N THR A 31 -4.21 4.57 -4.85
CA THR A 31 -3.23 3.69 -5.49
C THR A 31 -3.94 2.51 -6.15
N LEU A 32 -3.59 2.23 -7.39
CA LEU A 32 -4.09 1.06 -8.13
C LEU A 32 -2.92 0.15 -8.45
N LEU A 33 -3.04 -1.13 -8.10
CA LEU A 33 -2.09 -2.17 -8.48
C LEU A 33 -2.58 -2.82 -9.79
N VAL A 34 -1.74 -2.79 -10.82
CA VAL A 34 -2.00 -3.30 -12.18
C VAL A 34 -0.90 -4.27 -12.59
N GLY A 35 -1.11 -5.04 -13.66
CA GLY A 35 -0.10 -5.97 -14.18
C GLY A 35 0.17 -7.17 -13.26
N LEU A 36 -0.90 -7.68 -12.64
CA LEU A 36 -0.85 -8.77 -11.67
C LEU A 36 -0.71 -10.12 -12.38
N GLY A 37 -0.01 -11.07 -11.73
CA GLY A 37 0.03 -12.46 -12.16
C GLY A 37 -1.33 -13.14 -12.06
N SER A 38 -1.52 -14.21 -12.83
CA SER A 38 -2.77 -15.00 -12.86
C SER A 38 -3.08 -15.76 -11.57
N ASP A 39 -2.13 -15.79 -10.64
CA ASP A 39 -2.20 -16.43 -9.33
C ASP A 39 -2.88 -15.56 -8.26
N ILE A 40 -3.18 -14.30 -8.56
CA ILE A 40 -3.78 -13.37 -7.61
C ILE A 40 -5.31 -13.43 -7.69
N GLU A 41 -5.94 -13.83 -6.58
CA GLU A 41 -7.38 -13.78 -6.44
C GLU A 41 -7.85 -12.35 -6.12
N TYR A 42 -8.56 -11.72 -7.06
CA TYR A 42 -8.96 -10.32 -6.99
C TYR A 42 -9.77 -9.97 -5.73
N HIS A 43 -10.83 -10.74 -5.45
CA HIS A 43 -11.77 -10.42 -4.35
C HIS A 43 -11.12 -10.59 -2.98
N ALA A 44 -10.48 -11.74 -2.73
CA ALA A 44 -9.79 -12.01 -1.48
C ALA A 44 -8.67 -11.00 -1.21
N THR A 45 -7.89 -10.65 -2.24
CA THR A 45 -6.77 -9.71 -2.09
C THR A 45 -7.25 -8.30 -1.80
N ASN A 46 -8.29 -7.81 -2.50
CA ASN A 46 -8.86 -6.50 -2.20
C ASN A 46 -9.49 -6.42 -0.81
N ALA A 47 -10.14 -7.50 -0.35
CA ALA A 47 -10.66 -7.56 1.02
C ALA A 47 -9.53 -7.46 2.06
N MET A 48 -8.42 -8.17 1.84
CA MET A 48 -7.22 -8.10 2.68
C MET A 48 -6.55 -6.71 2.65
N LEU A 49 -6.48 -6.07 1.47
CA LEU A 49 -5.91 -4.72 1.34
C LEU A 49 -6.76 -3.69 2.09
N ALA A 50 -8.09 -3.79 1.98
CA ALA A 50 -9.01 -2.92 2.70
C ALA A 50 -8.91 -3.10 4.22
N SER A 51 -8.80 -4.34 4.72
CA SER A 51 -8.69 -4.60 6.16
C SER A 51 -7.38 -4.10 6.77
N ARG A 52 -6.34 -3.90 5.95
CA ARG A 52 -5.01 -3.44 6.39
C ARG A 52 -4.76 -1.96 6.10
N GLU A 53 -5.75 -1.23 5.61
CA GLU A 53 -5.60 0.19 5.25
C GLU A 53 -5.13 1.03 6.45
N GLU A 54 -5.72 0.78 7.62
CA GLU A 54 -5.42 1.47 8.87
C GLU A 54 -4.06 1.06 9.47
N GLU A 55 -3.71 -0.23 9.40
CA GLU A 55 -2.42 -0.75 9.90
C GLU A 55 -1.23 -0.32 9.03
N LEU A 56 -1.40 -0.30 7.71
CA LEU A 56 -0.31 0.00 6.78
C LEU A 56 -0.15 1.51 6.53
N GLY A 57 -1.09 2.33 7.02
CA GLY A 57 -1.14 3.76 6.72
C GLY A 57 -1.16 4.03 5.22
N MET A 58 -1.67 3.06 4.44
CA MET A 58 -1.66 3.12 2.99
C MET A 58 -2.98 3.74 2.51
N PRO A 59 -2.97 4.87 1.82
CA PRO A 59 -4.20 5.45 1.27
C PRO A 59 -4.79 4.55 0.19
N HIS A 60 -6.08 4.18 0.32
CA HIS A 60 -6.93 3.46 -0.63
C HIS A 60 -6.17 2.73 -1.76
N VAL A 61 -5.46 1.66 -1.39
CA VAL A 61 -4.81 0.75 -2.33
C VAL A 61 -5.82 -0.31 -2.73
N ARG A 62 -5.99 -0.51 -4.02
CA ARG A 62 -6.81 -1.62 -4.55
C ARG A 62 -6.15 -2.22 -5.79
N LEU A 63 -6.42 -3.49 -6.03
CA LEU A 63 -6.15 -4.11 -7.32
C LEU A 63 -7.08 -3.52 -8.37
N ALA A 64 -6.55 -3.30 -9.57
CA ALA A 64 -7.35 -3.02 -10.75
C ALA A 64 -7.94 -4.32 -11.33
N TYR A 65 -9.00 -4.17 -12.10
CA TYR A 65 -9.62 -5.23 -12.88
C TYR A 65 -9.96 -4.74 -14.29
N ASP A 66 -10.14 -5.67 -15.21
CA ASP A 66 -10.49 -5.34 -16.59
C ASP A 66 -11.82 -4.59 -16.66
N GLY A 67 -11.80 -3.41 -17.27
CA GLY A 67 -12.97 -2.52 -17.33
C GLY A 67 -13.12 -1.57 -16.14
N LEU A 68 -12.17 -1.51 -15.19
CA LEU A 68 -12.19 -0.50 -14.13
C LEU A 68 -12.13 0.92 -14.72
N ALA A 69 -13.20 1.69 -14.53
CA ALA A 69 -13.24 3.12 -14.78
C ALA A 69 -12.94 3.91 -13.49
N VAL A 70 -12.19 5.00 -13.61
CA VAL A 70 -11.81 5.85 -12.48
C VAL A 70 -12.12 7.30 -12.82
N ASP A 71 -13.09 7.85 -12.12
CA ASP A 71 -13.39 9.28 -12.23
C ASP A 71 -12.34 10.10 -11.48
N VAL A 72 -11.79 11.08 -12.20
CA VAL A 72 -10.80 12.03 -11.69
C VAL A 72 -11.36 13.43 -11.93
N ASP A 73 -11.76 14.09 -10.84
CA ASP A 73 -12.07 15.52 -10.86
C ASP A 73 -10.74 16.28 -11.00
N LEU A 74 -10.63 17.09 -12.05
CA LEU A 74 -9.47 17.92 -12.37
C LEU A 74 -9.58 19.30 -11.70
#